data_AF-A0A1D2UI96-F1
#
_entry.id   AF-A0A1D2UI96-F1
#
_cell.length_a   1.000
_cell.length_b   1.000
_cell.length_c   1.000
_cell.angle_alpha   90.00
_cell.angle_beta   90.00
_cell.angle_gamma   90.00
#
_symmetry.space_group_name_H-M   'P 1'
#
loop_
_entity.id
_entity.type
_entity.pdbx_description
1 polymer ?
#
loop_
_entity_poly.entity_id
_entity_poly.type
_entity_poly.pdbx_seq_one_letter_code
_entity_poly.pdbx_strand_id
1 'polypeptide(L)'
;MTETQIAADIEALRKQVSDTRALYREVCALLFFRYGITPTANRLYQYVRKGSMNVPAEVLSAFWDQLRERSRVRIDHPGLPEALKTQAADLVSLLWDEARNQAGEALAAQREALGSEADEARQALAAANKRIDELTARLREATDTLHNLRRELGIAERDAARAVGEANALRVQLALAKRRSSRKPLGGVPQEPDSGQEALGLDQI
;
A
#
# COMPACT_ATOMS: atom_id res chain seq x y z
N MET A 1 16.05 23.33 6.65
CA MET A 1 16.33 22.02 7.29
C MET A 1 17.81 21.86 7.65
N THR A 2 18.75 22.42 6.87
CA THR A 2 20.21 22.31 7.08
C THR A 2 20.74 23.10 8.28
N GLU A 3 20.24 24.31 8.53
CA GLU A 3 20.79 25.19 9.57
C GLU A 3 20.53 24.69 11.01
N THR A 4 19.38 24.05 11.23
CA THR A 4 19.05 23.38 12.51
C THR A 4 19.95 22.18 12.78
N GLN A 5 20.33 21.44 11.72
CA GLN A 5 21.24 20.30 11.81
C GLN A 5 22.69 20.75 12.07
N ILE A 6 23.14 21.82 11.40
CA ILE A 6 24.44 22.45 11.66
C ILE A 6 24.55 22.86 13.13
N ALA A 7 23.52 23.54 13.66
CA ALA A 7 23.53 23.96 15.07
C ALA A 7 23.59 22.77 16.04
N ALA A 8 22.87 21.67 15.75
CA ALA A 8 22.88 20.47 16.58
C ALA A 8 24.25 19.76 16.57
N ASP A 9 24.88 19.64 15.40
CA ASP A 9 26.22 19.04 15.26
C ASP A 9 27.29 19.89 15.98
N ILE A 10 27.18 21.22 15.91
CA ILE A 10 28.09 22.15 16.62
C ILE A 10 27.90 22.04 18.14
N GLU A 11 26.66 21.85 18.61
CA GLU A 11 26.40 21.65 20.03
C GLU A 11 26.94 20.30 20.53
N ALA A 12 26.93 19.26 19.70
CA ALA A 12 27.62 18.01 19.99
C ALA A 12 29.15 18.21 20.09
N LEU A 13 29.76 18.94 19.16
CA LEU A 13 31.19 19.28 19.19
C LEU A 13 31.58 20.06 20.45
N ARG A 14 30.74 21.00 20.90
CA ARG A 14 30.96 21.77 22.14
C ARG A 14 31.07 20.92 23.40
N LYS A 15 30.37 19.78 23.45
CA LYS A 15 30.43 18.85 24.59
C LYS A 15 31.74 18.06 24.63
N GLN A 16 32.39 17.89 23.47
CA GLN A 16 33.60 17.09 23.31
C GLN A 16 34.87 17.93 23.36
N VAL A 17 34.82 19.18 22.89
CA VAL A 17 35.98 20.08 22.75
C VAL A 17 35.83 21.27 23.70
N SER A 18 36.66 21.30 24.74
CA SER A 18 36.67 22.37 25.74
C SER A 18 37.47 23.61 25.29
N ASP A 19 38.47 23.44 24.43
CA ASP A 19 39.27 24.55 23.91
C ASP A 19 38.53 25.34 22.82
N THR A 20 38.51 26.67 22.97
CA THR A 20 37.76 27.56 22.07
C THR A 20 38.38 27.62 20.68
N ARG A 21 39.72 27.61 20.56
CA ARG A 21 40.41 27.63 19.26
C ARG A 21 40.23 26.30 18.52
N ALA A 22 40.36 25.18 19.22
CA ALA A 22 40.08 23.86 18.68
C ALA A 22 38.62 23.76 18.20
N LEU A 23 37.65 24.25 18.98
CA LEU A 23 36.25 24.29 18.57
C LEU A 23 36.04 25.10 17.29
N TYR A 24 36.65 26.28 17.16
CA TYR A 24 36.59 27.05 15.91
C TYR A 24 37.14 26.28 14.71
N ARG A 25 38.24 25.53 14.89
CA ARG A 25 38.83 24.71 13.81
C ARG A 25 37.91 23.54 13.43
N GLU A 26 37.32 22.84 14.40
CA GLU A 26 36.37 21.76 14.13
C GLU A 26 35.12 22.28 13.43
N VAL A 27 34.62 23.46 13.80
CA VAL A 27 33.49 24.09 13.10
C VAL A 27 33.87 24.52 11.68
N CYS A 28 35.09 25.02 11.44
CA CYS A 28 35.58 25.28 10.08
C CYS A 28 35.55 24.00 9.23
N ALA A 29 36.09 22.90 9.78
CA ALA A 29 36.11 21.61 9.10
C ALA A 29 34.69 21.07 8.87
N LEU A 30 33.80 21.17 9.86
CA LEU A 30 32.40 20.74 9.76
C LEU A 30 31.66 21.49 8.64
N LEU A 31 31.74 22.83 8.64
CA LEU A 31 31.09 23.65 7.63
C LEU A 31 31.63 23.33 6.23
N PHE A 32 32.95 23.22 6.08
CA PHE A 32 33.58 23.02 4.79
C PHE A 32 33.38 21.61 4.24
N PHE A 33 33.70 20.56 5.01
CA PHE A 33 33.71 19.17 4.50
C PHE A 33 32.34 18.51 4.52
N ARG A 34 31.53 18.73 5.56
CA ARG A 34 30.24 18.04 5.72
C ARG A 34 29.08 18.80 5.10
N TYR A 35 29.12 20.12 5.16
CA TYR A 35 28.03 20.97 4.69
C TYR A 35 28.35 21.71 3.37
N GLY A 36 29.60 21.67 2.89
CA GLY A 36 30.00 22.37 1.67
C GLY A 36 29.89 23.89 1.75
N ILE A 37 29.84 24.44 2.97
CA ILE A 37 29.71 25.88 3.22
C ILE A 37 31.09 26.45 3.51
N THR A 38 31.49 27.47 2.75
CA THR A 38 32.73 28.20 3.03
C THR A 38 32.66 28.88 4.41
N PRO A 39 33.49 28.48 5.38
CA PRO A 39 33.48 29.11 6.70
C PRO A 39 33.93 30.58 6.59
N THR A 40 33.22 31.46 7.28
CA THR A 40 33.57 32.89 7.41
C THR A 40 33.67 33.24 8.88
N ALA A 41 34.51 34.24 9.22
CA ALA A 41 34.72 34.65 10.61
C ALA A 41 33.41 34.99 11.33
N ASN A 42 32.47 35.66 10.63
CA ASN A 42 31.17 36.02 11.18
C ASN A 42 30.29 34.78 11.45
N ARG A 43 30.22 33.82 10.52
CA ARG A 43 29.45 32.59 10.73
C ARG A 43 30.02 31.75 11.87
N LEU A 44 31.33 31.60 11.92
CA LEU A 44 32.02 30.90 13.00
C LEU A 44 31.68 31.52 14.36
N TYR A 45 31.74 32.85 14.45
CA TYR A 45 31.37 33.57 15.67
C TYR A 45 29.90 33.36 16.05
N GLN A 46 28.98 33.43 15.09
CA GLN A 46 27.53 33.22 15.34
C GLN A 46 27.20 31.83 15.87
N TYR A 47 27.92 30.80 15.42
CA TYR A 47 27.72 29.44 15.88
C TYR A 47 28.44 29.14 17.20
N VAL A 48 29.70 29.57 17.37
CA VAL A 48 30.53 29.22 18.54
C VAL A 48 30.30 30.16 19.72
N ARG A 49 29.95 31.44 19.50
CA ARG A 49 29.61 32.46 20.51
C ARG A 49 30.55 32.49 21.73
N LYS A 50 31.85 32.23 21.53
CA LYS A 50 32.89 32.22 22.58
C LYS A 50 34.16 32.94 22.12
N GLY A 51 34.80 33.67 23.02
CA GLY A 51 36.09 34.33 22.79
C GLY A 51 36.01 35.72 22.14
N SER A 52 37.19 36.31 21.92
CA SER A 52 37.38 37.63 21.31
C SER A 52 37.10 37.61 19.81
N MET A 53 36.70 38.76 19.25
CA MET A 53 36.29 38.92 17.85
C MET A 53 37.39 38.59 16.82
N ASN A 54 38.67 38.60 17.23
CA ASN A 54 39.80 38.29 16.34
C ASN A 54 40.12 36.78 16.21
N VAL A 55 39.71 35.97 17.19
CA VAL A 55 40.04 34.53 17.23
C VAL A 55 39.44 33.75 16.04
N PRO A 56 38.18 33.98 15.61
CA PRO A 56 37.62 33.28 14.45
C PRO A 56 38.39 33.55 13.14
N ALA A 57 38.90 34.77 12.97
CA ALA A 57 39.63 35.16 11.76
C ALA A 57 41.02 34.49 11.71
N GLU A 58 41.74 34.48 12.84
CA GLU A 58 43.04 33.80 12.96
C GLU A 58 42.92 32.29 12.69
N VAL A 59 41.94 31.63 13.32
CA VAL A 59 41.72 30.18 13.15
C VAL A 59 41.30 29.87 11.72
N LEU A 60 40.46 30.71 11.11
CA LEU A 60 40.04 30.54 9.72
C LEU A 60 41.23 30.65 8.75
N SER A 61 42.11 31.65 8.93
CA SER A 61 43.32 31.78 8.10
C SER A 61 44.21 30.56 8.23
N ALA A 62 44.50 30.14 9.47
CA ALA A 62 45.33 28.97 9.73
C ALA A 62 44.73 27.68 9.17
N PHE A 63 43.40 27.53 9.20
CA PHE A 63 42.70 26.41 8.58
C PHE A 63 42.93 26.36 7.06
N TRP A 64 42.78 27.49 6.37
CA TRP A 64 43.01 27.56 4.92
C TRP A 64 44.47 27.33 4.54
N ASP A 65 45.41 27.79 5.36
CA ASP A 65 46.84 27.54 5.15
C ASP A 65 47.16 26.04 5.29
N GLN A 66 46.66 25.40 6.35
CA GLN A 66 46.83 23.96 6.56
C GLN A 66 46.14 23.12 5.49
N LEU A 67 44.95 23.54 5.04
CA LEU A 67 44.23 22.83 3.99
C LEU A 67 44.96 22.93 2.65
N ARG A 68 45.49 24.10 2.31
CA ARG A 68 46.30 24.29 1.10
C ARG A 68 47.61 23.52 1.15
N GLU A 69 48.25 23.45 2.30
CA GLU A 69 49.49 22.68 2.47
C GLU A 69 49.24 21.17 2.30
N ARG A 70 48.16 20.65 2.90
CA ARG A 70 47.81 19.22 2.82
C ARG A 70 47.24 18.78 1.46
N SER A 71 46.64 19.69 0.71
CA SER A 71 46.06 19.41 -0.62
C SER A 71 47.05 19.55 -1.78
N ARG A 72 48.25 20.10 -1.53
CA ARG A 72 49.29 20.20 -2.54
C ARG A 72 49.92 18.83 -2.80
N VAL A 73 49.66 18.26 -3.97
CA VAL A 73 50.46 17.18 -4.54
C VAL A 73 51.80 17.77 -4.97
N ARG A 74 52.80 17.76 -4.09
CA ARG A 74 54.18 18.10 -4.44
C ARG A 74 54.91 16.83 -4.88
N ILE A 75 55.24 16.73 -6.17
CA ILE A 75 56.24 15.78 -6.66
C ILE A 75 57.62 16.37 -6.30
N ASP A 76 58.05 16.20 -5.05
CA ASP A 76 59.40 16.56 -4.63
C ASP A 76 60.35 15.39 -4.90
N HIS A 77 60.81 15.28 -6.15
CA HIS A 77 61.98 14.47 -6.48
C HIS A 77 63.18 15.41 -6.69
N PRO A 78 64.26 15.30 -5.89
CA PRO A 78 65.47 16.07 -6.15
C PRO A 78 66.01 15.67 -7.52
N GLY A 79 66.11 16.63 -8.46
CA GLY A 79 66.60 16.44 -9.82
C GLY A 79 65.58 16.62 -10.96
N LEU A 80 64.28 16.83 -10.67
CA LEU A 80 63.27 17.07 -11.71
C LEU A 80 63.12 18.56 -12.05
N PRO A 81 63.23 18.98 -13.34
CA PRO A 81 62.99 20.36 -13.74
C PRO A 81 61.56 20.81 -13.42
N GLU A 82 61.39 22.03 -12.90
CA GLU A 82 60.06 22.54 -12.49
C GLU A 82 59.04 22.53 -13.62
N ALA A 83 59.46 22.80 -14.86
CA ALA A 83 58.59 22.71 -16.03
C ALA A 83 57.92 21.33 -16.19
N LEU A 84 58.64 20.25 -15.87
CA LEU A 84 58.13 18.89 -15.98
C LEU A 84 57.16 18.56 -14.83
N LYS A 85 57.41 19.10 -13.63
CA LYS A 85 56.49 18.96 -12.49
C LYS A 85 55.16 19.66 -12.75
N THR A 86 55.20 20.87 -13.32
CA THR A 86 53.97 21.61 -13.70
C THR A 86 53.18 20.83 -14.74
N GLN A 87 53.83 20.36 -15.81
CA GLN A 87 53.16 19.57 -16.85
C GLN A 87 52.55 18.27 -16.32
N ALA A 88 53.24 17.57 -15.42
CA ALA A 88 52.72 16.37 -14.78
C ALA A 88 51.51 16.68 -13.88
N ALA A 89 51.55 17.78 -13.12
CA ALA A 89 50.42 18.20 -12.30
C ALA A 89 49.20 18.55 -13.15
N ASP A 90 49.40 19.30 -14.24
CA ASP A 90 48.32 19.68 -15.17
C ASP A 90 47.68 18.44 -15.82
N LEU A 91 48.48 17.45 -16.23
CA LEU A 91 47.98 16.18 -16.77
C LEU A 91 47.16 15.40 -15.76
N VAL A 92 47.61 15.30 -14.50
CA VAL A 92 46.87 14.61 -13.44
C VAL A 92 45.57 15.34 -13.12
N SER A 93 45.57 16.67 -13.09
CA SER A 93 44.36 17.48 -12.93
C SER A 93 43.36 17.23 -14.07
N LEU A 94 43.83 17.23 -15.32
CA LEU A 94 42.97 16.98 -16.48
C LEU A 94 42.38 15.57 -16.46
N LEU A 95 43.19 14.55 -16.14
CA LEU A 95 42.72 13.17 -16.00
C LEU A 95 41.70 13.02 -14.86
N TRP A 96 41.91 13.71 -13.75
CA TRP A 96 40.98 13.71 -12.63
C TRP A 96 39.65 14.38 -12.98
N ASP A 97 39.68 15.51 -13.68
CA ASP A 97 38.48 16.21 -14.14
C ASP A 97 37.69 15.35 -15.13
N GLU A 98 38.38 14.72 -16.08
CA GLU A 98 37.78 13.80 -17.04
C GLU A 98 37.14 12.60 -16.34
N ALA A 99 37.86 11.95 -15.42
CA ALA A 99 37.33 10.82 -14.65
C ALA A 99 36.11 11.22 -13.81
N ARG A 100 36.12 12.41 -13.20
CA ARG A 100 34.96 12.92 -12.44
C ARG A 100 33.76 13.20 -13.34
N ASN A 101 33.97 13.77 -14.52
CA ASN A 101 32.90 14.04 -15.48
C ASN A 101 32.27 12.72 -15.95
N GLN A 102 33.09 11.76 -16.37
CA GLN A 102 32.60 10.43 -16.80
C GLN A 102 31.86 9.71 -15.67
N ALA A 103 32.38 9.75 -14.44
CA ALA A 103 31.69 9.17 -13.28
C ALA A 103 30.36 9.88 -12.99
N GLY A 104 30.32 11.21 -13.15
CA GLY A 104 29.11 12.01 -13.00
C GLY A 104 28.04 11.67 -14.03
N GLU A 105 28.42 11.55 -15.30
CA GLU A 105 27.53 11.13 -16.38
C GLU A 105 27.00 9.72 -16.19
N ALA A 106 27.88 8.77 -15.84
CA ALA A 106 27.49 7.38 -15.56
C ALA A 106 26.51 7.30 -14.38
N LEU A 107 26.76 8.07 -13.31
CA LEU A 107 25.85 8.14 -12.16
C LEU A 107 24.50 8.77 -12.52
N ALA A 108 24.50 9.82 -13.35
CA ALA A 108 23.26 10.44 -13.83
C ALA A 108 22.44 9.46 -14.67
N ALA A 109 23.08 8.74 -15.59
CA ALA A 109 22.43 7.71 -16.40
C ALA A 109 21.86 6.57 -15.55
N GLN A 110 22.60 6.10 -14.54
CA GLN A 110 22.11 5.08 -13.61
C GLN A 110 20.90 5.57 -12.79
N ARG A 111 20.93 6.82 -12.34
CA ARG A 111 19.80 7.40 -11.59
C ARG A 111 18.54 7.51 -12.45
N GLU A 112 18.69 7.91 -13.70
CA GLU A 112 17.57 7.99 -14.64
C GLU A 112 16.99 6.59 -14.91
N ALA A 113 17.83 5.60 -15.16
CA ALA A 113 17.40 4.22 -15.39
C ALA A 113 16.63 3.64 -14.18
N LEU A 114 17.18 3.81 -12.97
CA LEU A 114 16.52 3.38 -11.73
C LEU A 114 15.21 4.16 -11.47
N GLY A 115 15.17 5.45 -11.84
CA GLY A 115 13.97 6.27 -11.77
C GLY A 115 12.86 5.73 -12.68
N SER A 116 13.20 5.45 -13.93
CA SER A 116 12.27 4.86 -14.91
C SER A 116 11.75 3.49 -14.44
N GLU A 117 12.63 2.60 -13.97
CA GLU A 117 12.24 1.28 -13.48
C GLU A 117 11.33 1.39 -12.24
N ALA A 118 11.62 2.32 -11.33
CA ALA A 118 10.78 2.56 -10.15
C ALA A 118 9.39 3.10 -10.54
N ASP A 119 9.32 3.98 -11.53
CA ASP A 119 8.04 4.52 -12.01
C ASP A 119 7.22 3.47 -12.77
N GLU A 120 7.86 2.63 -13.59
CA GLU A 120 7.22 1.47 -14.22
C GLU A 120 6.67 0.50 -13.18
N ALA A 121 7.47 0.15 -12.16
CA ALA A 121 7.03 -0.72 -11.08
C ALA A 121 5.85 -0.13 -10.29
N ARG A 122 5.87 1.18 -10.03
CA ARG A 122 4.74 1.89 -9.39
C ARG A 122 3.47 1.85 -10.23
N GLN A 123 3.59 2.06 -11.54
CA GLN A 123 2.45 1.98 -12.46
C GLN A 123 1.88 0.57 -12.52
N ALA A 124 2.73 -0.45 -12.59
CA ALA A 124 2.33 -1.85 -12.56
C ALA A 124 1.60 -2.21 -11.25
N LEU A 125 2.12 -1.75 -10.11
CA LEU A 125 1.48 -1.95 -8.80
C LEU A 125 0.12 -1.24 -8.71
N ALA A 126 0.01 -0.01 -9.21
CA ALA A 126 -1.26 0.72 -9.26
C ALA A 126 -2.29 0.00 -10.15
N ALA A 127 -1.87 -0.49 -11.32
CA ALA A 127 -2.73 -1.27 -12.21
C ALA A 127 -3.19 -2.59 -11.58
N ALA A 128 -2.28 -3.31 -10.90
CA ALA A 128 -2.60 -4.53 -10.18
C ALA A 128 -3.60 -4.30 -9.04
N ASN A 129 -3.41 -3.23 -8.25
CA ASN A 129 -4.34 -2.87 -7.18
C ASN A 129 -5.72 -2.53 -7.72
N LYS A 130 -5.79 -1.72 -8.79
CA LYS A 130 -7.07 -1.44 -9.47
C LYS A 130 -7.75 -2.73 -9.95
N ARG A 131 -6.96 -3.69 -10.45
CA ARG A 131 -7.50 -4.98 -10.88
C ARG A 131 -8.04 -5.80 -9.72
N ILE A 132 -7.36 -5.79 -8.57
CA ILE A 132 -7.84 -6.43 -7.34
C ILE A 132 -9.15 -5.80 -6.88
N ASP A 133 -9.26 -4.47 -6.90
CA ASP A 133 -10.48 -3.76 -6.51
C ASP A 133 -11.66 -4.12 -7.43
N GLU A 134 -11.42 -4.13 -8.76
CA GLU A 134 -12.42 -4.56 -9.75
C GLU A 134 -12.88 -6.00 -9.53
N LEU A 135 -11.95 -6.93 -9.31
CA LEU A 135 -12.27 -8.34 -9.06
C LEU A 135 -13.01 -8.52 -7.73
N THR A 136 -12.63 -7.78 -6.71
CA THR A 136 -13.30 -7.78 -5.41
C THR A 136 -14.73 -7.26 -5.53
N ALA A 137 -14.96 -6.19 -6.30
CA ALA A 137 -16.30 -5.69 -6.57
C ALA A 137 -17.17 -6.71 -7.32
N ARG A 138 -16.64 -7.33 -8.37
CA ARG A 138 -17.33 -8.40 -9.11
C ARG A 138 -17.66 -9.61 -8.23
N LEU A 139 -16.73 -9.99 -7.35
CA LEU A 139 -16.95 -11.10 -6.42
C LEU A 139 -18.08 -10.78 -5.43
N ARG A 140 -18.15 -9.54 -4.91
CA ARG A 140 -19.24 -9.08 -4.05
C ARG A 140 -20.58 -9.14 -4.80
N GLU A 141 -20.64 -8.59 -6.00
CA GLU A 141 -21.85 -8.61 -6.84
C GLU A 141 -22.34 -10.03 -7.14
N ALA A 142 -21.43 -10.94 -7.49
CA ALA A 142 -21.76 -12.35 -7.71
C ALA A 142 -22.27 -13.03 -6.43
N THR A 143 -21.67 -12.70 -5.28
CA THR A 143 -22.09 -13.23 -3.98
C THR A 143 -23.49 -12.74 -3.60
N ASP A 144 -23.78 -11.46 -3.79
CA ASP A 144 -25.09 -10.87 -3.54
C ASP A 144 -26.16 -11.49 -4.47
N THR A 145 -25.82 -11.67 -5.74
CA THR A 145 -26.68 -12.34 -6.71
C THR A 145 -27.00 -13.78 -6.30
N LEU A 146 -25.99 -14.55 -5.86
CA LEU A 146 -26.19 -15.92 -5.34
C LEU A 146 -27.08 -15.92 -4.09
N HIS A 147 -26.91 -14.96 -3.18
CA HIS A 147 -27.77 -14.84 -2.01
C HIS A 147 -29.22 -14.54 -2.37
N ASN A 148 -29.46 -13.67 -3.34
CA ASN A 148 -30.80 -13.34 -3.83
C ASN A 148 -31.46 -14.56 -4.49
N LEU A 149 -30.76 -15.25 -5.38
CA LEU A 149 -31.27 -16.46 -6.03
C LEU A 149 -31.58 -17.57 -5.01
N ARG A 150 -30.74 -17.75 -3.98
CA ARG A 150 -31.03 -18.69 -2.89
C ARG A 150 -32.29 -18.32 -2.11
N ARG A 151 -32.54 -17.03 -1.90
CA ARG A 151 -33.75 -16.55 -1.23
C ARG A 151 -35.00 -16.82 -2.08
N GLU A 152 -34.93 -16.50 -3.37
CA GLU A 152 -36.02 -16.76 -4.33
C GLU A 152 -36.34 -18.24 -4.44
N LEU A 153 -35.31 -19.10 -4.54
CA LEU A 153 -35.48 -20.55 -4.54
C LEU A 153 -36.19 -21.03 -3.26
N GLY A 154 -35.76 -20.54 -2.09
CA GLY A 154 -36.41 -20.89 -0.83
C GLY A 154 -37.86 -20.39 -0.69
N ILE A 155 -38.25 -19.33 -1.40
CA ILE A 155 -39.65 -18.90 -1.50
C ILE A 155 -40.42 -19.85 -2.42
N ALA A 156 -39.90 -20.13 -3.61
CA ALA A 156 -40.53 -21.02 -4.58
C ALA A 156 -40.73 -22.44 -4.03
N GLU A 157 -39.76 -22.96 -3.26
CA GLU A 157 -39.86 -24.26 -2.58
C GLU A 157 -41.02 -24.29 -1.56
N ARG A 158 -41.21 -23.21 -0.78
CA ARG A 158 -42.32 -23.11 0.17
C ARG A 158 -43.67 -23.01 -0.53
N ASP A 159 -43.75 -22.23 -1.60
CA ASP A 159 -44.98 -22.08 -2.39
C ASP A 159 -45.36 -23.41 -3.06
N ALA A 160 -44.38 -24.13 -3.60
CA ALA A 160 -44.59 -25.48 -4.13
C ALA A 160 -45.07 -26.46 -3.05
N ALA A 161 -44.43 -26.46 -1.87
CA ALA A 161 -44.84 -27.30 -0.75
C ALA A 161 -46.28 -26.99 -0.29
N ARG A 162 -46.65 -25.70 -0.25
CA ARG A 162 -48.02 -25.25 0.06
C ARG A 162 -49.02 -25.75 -0.98
N ALA A 163 -48.75 -25.56 -2.27
CA ALA A 163 -49.63 -26.02 -3.34
C ALA A 163 -49.82 -27.55 -3.33
N VAL A 164 -48.75 -28.31 -3.08
CA VAL A 164 -48.83 -29.78 -2.90
C VAL A 164 -49.69 -30.15 -1.69
N GLY A 165 -49.53 -29.43 -0.56
CA GLY A 165 -50.35 -29.62 0.64
C GLY A 165 -51.84 -29.36 0.40
N GLU A 166 -52.17 -28.24 -0.26
CA GLU A 166 -53.55 -27.87 -0.63
C GLU A 166 -54.18 -28.90 -1.58
N ALA A 167 -53.44 -29.35 -2.61
CA ALA A 167 -53.90 -30.39 -3.53
C ALA A 167 -54.17 -31.71 -2.82
N ASN A 168 -53.33 -32.12 -1.88
CA ASN A 168 -53.53 -33.33 -1.08
C ASN A 168 -54.76 -33.21 -0.16
N ALA A 169 -54.96 -32.06 0.48
CA ALA A 169 -56.16 -31.81 1.30
C ALA A 169 -57.46 -31.90 0.47
N LEU A 170 -57.49 -31.28 -0.71
CA LEU A 170 -58.61 -31.37 -1.64
C LEU A 170 -58.89 -32.81 -2.10
N ARG A 171 -57.84 -33.59 -2.40
CA ARG A 171 -57.97 -35.02 -2.73
C ARG A 171 -58.62 -35.82 -1.62
N VAL A 172 -58.22 -35.58 -0.36
CA VAL A 172 -58.82 -36.23 0.82
C VAL A 172 -60.29 -35.83 0.96
N GLN A 173 -60.63 -34.54 0.84
CA GLN A 173 -62.01 -34.07 0.91
C GLN A 173 -62.90 -34.71 -0.17
N LEU A 174 -62.43 -34.79 -1.41
CA LEU A 174 -63.14 -35.46 -2.50
C LEU A 174 -63.37 -36.95 -2.19
N ALA A 175 -62.37 -37.64 -1.66
CA ALA A 175 -62.50 -39.05 -1.28
C ALA A 175 -63.54 -39.25 -0.16
N LEU A 176 -63.57 -38.37 0.84
CA LEU A 176 -64.58 -38.38 1.91
C LEU A 176 -65.98 -38.05 1.40
N ALA A 177 -66.13 -37.07 0.51
CA ALA A 177 -67.41 -36.71 -0.11
C ALA A 177 -67.97 -37.87 -0.93
N LYS A 178 -67.14 -38.51 -1.76
CA LYS A 178 -67.50 -39.73 -2.51
C LYS A 178 -67.97 -40.85 -1.57
N ARG A 179 -67.28 -41.08 -0.45
CA ARG A 179 -67.70 -42.09 0.54
C ARG A 179 -69.03 -41.75 1.22
N ARG A 180 -69.33 -40.47 1.48
CA ARG A 180 -70.60 -40.03 2.06
C ARG A 180 -71.76 -40.19 1.07
N SER A 181 -71.58 -39.85 -0.21
CA SER A 181 -72.61 -40.06 -1.23
C SER A 181 -72.95 -41.53 -1.43
N SER A 182 -71.97 -42.44 -1.30
CA SER A 182 -72.19 -43.88 -1.37
C SER A 182 -72.87 -44.48 -0.12
N ARG A 183 -73.00 -43.73 0.98
CA ARG A 183 -73.49 -44.22 2.29
C ARG A 183 -74.92 -43.78 2.65
N LYS A 184 -75.60 -43.02 1.80
CA LYS A 184 -77.00 -42.61 2.01
C LYS A 184 -77.93 -43.55 1.22
N PRO A 185 -78.60 -44.54 1.83
CA PRO A 185 -79.66 -45.28 1.16
C PRO A 185 -80.97 -44.49 1.21
N LEU A 186 -81.76 -44.62 0.15
CA LEU A 186 -83.15 -44.20 0.06
C LEU A 186 -83.98 -44.92 1.14
N GLY A 187 -84.40 -44.20 2.18
CA GLY A 187 -85.40 -44.67 3.14
C GLY A 187 -86.68 -43.87 2.94
N GLY A 188 -87.63 -44.43 2.19
CA GLY A 188 -89.00 -43.93 2.05
C GLY A 188 -89.92 -44.55 3.10
N VAL A 189 -90.98 -43.82 3.49
CA VAL A 189 -92.11 -44.25 4.32
C VAL A 189 -93.31 -43.36 3.94
N PRO A 190 -94.58 -43.78 4.01
CA PRO A 190 -95.24 -45.09 3.75
C PRO A 190 -96.41 -44.95 2.74
N GLN A 191 -96.97 -46.07 2.23
CA GLN A 191 -98.29 -46.05 1.59
C GLN A 191 -99.08 -47.34 1.90
N GLU A 192 -100.17 -47.19 2.64
CA GLU A 192 -101.35 -48.07 2.70
C GLU A 192 -102.52 -47.28 2.07
N PRO A 193 -103.68 -47.88 1.74
CA PRO A 193 -104.02 -49.30 1.48
C PRO A 193 -104.79 -49.45 0.13
N ASP A 194 -105.09 -50.67 -0.32
CA ASP A 194 -106.47 -51.13 -0.56
C ASP A 194 -106.54 -52.63 -0.95
N SER A 195 -107.66 -53.19 -0.53
CA SER A 195 -108.18 -54.54 -0.47
C SER A 195 -108.57 -55.21 -1.81
N GLY A 196 -108.68 -56.54 -1.77
CA GLY A 196 -109.70 -57.25 -2.55
C GLY A 196 -109.29 -58.49 -3.36
N GLN A 197 -109.53 -59.66 -2.75
CA GLN A 197 -110.11 -60.88 -3.36
C GLN A 197 -109.22 -61.79 -4.24
N GLU A 198 -108.95 -63.02 -3.76
CA GLU A 198 -109.61 -64.30 -4.15
C GLU A 198 -108.87 -64.98 -5.32
N ALA A 199 -108.65 -66.28 -5.43
CA ALA A 199 -108.81 -67.46 -4.60
C ALA A 199 -108.07 -68.62 -5.33
N LEU A 200 -107.93 -69.77 -4.65
CA LEU A 200 -107.64 -71.12 -5.21
C LEU A 200 -106.18 -71.35 -5.67
N GLY A 201 -105.45 -72.36 -5.23
CA GLY A 201 -105.74 -73.53 -4.39
C GLY A 201 -104.74 -74.64 -4.75
N LEU A 202 -104.44 -75.51 -3.77
CA LEU A 202 -104.03 -76.93 -3.91
C LEU A 202 -102.65 -77.19 -4.59
N ASP A 203 -101.78 -78.13 -4.18
CA ASP A 203 -101.76 -79.19 -3.16
C ASP A 203 -100.35 -79.87 -3.21
N GLN A 204 -99.99 -80.66 -2.18
CA GLN A 204 -98.95 -81.74 -2.13
C GLN A 204 -97.45 -81.32 -2.02
N ILE A 205 -96.61 -81.80 -1.08
CA ILE A 205 -96.59 -82.94 -0.14
C ILE A 205 -95.98 -82.48 1.20
#